data_AF-A0A4P6MF56-F1
#
_entry.id   AF-A0A4P6MF56-F1
#
_cell.length_a   1.000
_cell.length_b   1.000
_cell.length_c   1.000
_cell.angle_alpha   90.00
_cell.angle_beta   90.00
_cell.angle_gamma   90.00
#
_symmetry.space_group_name_H-M   'P 1'
#
loop_
_entity.id
_entity.type
_entity.pdbx_description
1 polymer ?
#
loop_
_entity_poly.entity_id
_entity_poly.type
_entity_poly.pdbx_seq_one_letter_code
_entity_poly.pdbx_strand_id
1 'polypeptide(L)'
;MADDAIGAASPHTTEDIMSKPTHNIIYKARSYETDAGEVKFAYGAIGAAWSDEDGAVSRIKLDSVPVNWDGFLYLRTRDELPQ
;
A
#
# COMPACT_ATOMS: atom_id res chain seq x y z
N MET A 1 -13.95 -23.45 47.94
CA MET A 1 -13.72 -22.00 47.77
C MET A 1 -12.86 -21.85 46.54
N ALA A 2 -13.29 -20.99 45.63
CA ALA A 2 -12.79 -20.92 44.27
C ALA A 2 -11.32 -20.48 44.21
N ASP A 3 -10.63 -21.17 43.31
CA ASP A 3 -9.32 -20.92 42.73
C ASP A 3 -9.41 -19.62 41.90
N ASP A 4 -8.61 -18.59 42.20
CA ASP A 4 -8.43 -17.45 41.29
C ASP A 4 -6.94 -17.33 40.97
N ALA A 5 -6.57 -18.11 39.96
CA ALA A 5 -5.25 -18.15 39.38
C ALA A 5 -4.95 -16.82 38.67
N ILE A 6 -3.88 -16.18 39.14
CA ILE A 6 -3.04 -15.23 38.40
C ILE A 6 -2.71 -15.78 36.99
N GLY A 7 -3.54 -15.41 36.02
CA GLY A 7 -3.37 -15.67 34.60
C GLY A 7 -2.35 -14.70 34.01
N ALA A 8 -1.11 -15.18 33.92
CA ALA A 8 0.01 -14.53 33.28
C ALA A 8 -0.31 -14.03 31.87
N ALA A 9 0.36 -12.94 31.51
CA ALA A 9 0.51 -12.42 30.17
C ALA A 9 0.60 -13.53 29.12
N SER A 10 -0.18 -13.40 28.06
CA SER A 10 0.08 -14.08 26.81
C SER A 10 -0.40 -13.20 25.66
N PRO A 11 0.34 -13.25 24.55
CA PRO A 11 1.03 -12.10 24.01
C PRO A 11 0.12 -11.34 23.04
N HIS A 12 0.54 -10.14 22.66
CA HIS A 12 0.13 -9.59 21.37
C HIS A 12 0.40 -10.68 20.32
N THR A 13 -0.63 -11.42 19.96
CA THR A 13 -0.65 -12.21 18.75
C THR A 13 -0.67 -11.18 17.64
N THR A 14 0.51 -10.64 17.33
CA THR A 14 0.85 -10.15 16.01
C THR A 14 0.81 -11.37 15.09
N GLU A 15 -0.38 -11.96 14.93
CA GLU A 15 -0.79 -12.37 13.62
C GLU A 15 -0.75 -11.06 12.83
N ASP A 16 0.41 -10.81 12.24
CA ASP A 16 0.57 -10.05 11.01
C ASP A 16 -0.35 -10.76 10.01
N ILE A 17 -1.65 -10.57 10.20
CA ILE A 17 -2.62 -10.65 9.14
C ILE A 17 -2.04 -9.62 8.19
N MET A 18 -1.28 -10.09 7.21
CA MET A 18 -0.96 -9.26 6.05
C MET A 18 -2.30 -9.01 5.39
N SER A 19 -3.06 -8.08 5.98
CA SER A 19 -4.28 -7.51 5.44
C SER A 19 -3.97 -7.20 3.99
N LYS A 20 -4.90 -7.51 3.09
CA LYS A 20 -4.66 -7.24 1.68
C LYS A 20 -4.25 -5.77 1.52
N PRO A 21 -3.20 -5.46 0.75
CA PRO A 21 -2.81 -4.07 0.53
C PRO A 21 -3.99 -3.28 -0.03
N THR A 22 -4.26 -2.12 0.56
CA THR A 22 -5.38 -1.25 0.21
C THR A 22 -5.05 -0.37 -1.00
N HIS A 23 -3.77 -0.11 -1.23
CA HIS A 23 -3.31 0.76 -2.32
C HIS A 23 -2.14 0.14 -3.09
N ASN A 24 -2.06 0.44 -4.37
CA ASN A 24 -0.84 0.34 -5.15
C ASN A 24 -0.01 1.61 -4.96
N ILE A 25 1.30 1.43 -4.81
CA ILE A 25 2.24 2.53 -4.95
C ILE A 25 2.63 2.60 -6.41
N ILE A 26 2.36 3.75 -7.02
CA ILE A 26 2.64 4.00 -8.42
C ILE A 26 3.58 5.19 -8.57
N TYR A 27 4.32 5.21 -9.68
CA TYR A 27 5.20 6.30 -10.07
C TYR A 27 4.93 6.71 -11.51
N LYS A 28 5.30 7.94 -11.87
CA LYS A 28 5.24 8.41 -13.26
C LYS A 28 6.36 7.76 -14.06
N ALA A 29 6.01 6.83 -14.95
CA ALA A 29 6.98 6.05 -15.71
C ALA A 29 7.43 6.75 -17.00
N ARG A 30 6.50 7.41 -17.72
CA ARG A 30 6.80 8.20 -18.92
C ARG A 30 5.69 9.20 -19.22
N SER A 31 6.01 10.22 -19.99
CA SER A 31 5.03 11.09 -20.65
C SER A 31 4.97 10.78 -22.14
N TYR A 32 3.80 10.99 -22.74
CA TYR A 32 3.61 10.90 -24.19
C TYR A 32 2.60 11.95 -24.63
N GLU A 33 2.79 12.46 -25.84
CA GLU A 33 1.82 13.35 -26.48
C GLU A 33 0.77 12.53 -27.22
N THR A 34 -0.48 12.96 -27.12
CA THR A 34 -1.60 12.40 -27.89
C THR A 34 -1.71 13.08 -29.24
N ASP A 35 -2.45 12.49 -30.18
CA ASP A 35 -2.71 13.09 -31.49
C ASP A 35 -3.43 14.45 -31.41
N ALA A 36 -4.04 14.76 -30.26
CA ALA A 36 -4.67 16.05 -29.96
C ALA A 36 -3.69 17.10 -29.38
N GLY A 37 -2.40 16.79 -29.25
CA GLY A 37 -1.38 17.65 -28.64
C GLY A 37 -1.39 17.67 -27.11
N GLU A 38 -2.23 16.86 -26.44
CA GLU A 38 -2.24 16.76 -24.98
C GLU A 38 -1.10 15.87 -24.47
N VAL A 39 -0.38 16.33 -23.45
CA VAL A 39 0.61 15.50 -22.74
C VAL A 39 -0.10 14.62 -21.71
N LYS A 40 0.05 13.31 -21.83
CA LYS A 40 -0.44 12.31 -20.88
C LYS A 40 0.72 11.60 -20.19
N PHE A 41 0.42 11.03 -19.03
CA PHE A 41 1.39 10.31 -18.20
C PHE A 41 1.00 8.84 -18.08
N ALA A 42 1.97 7.96 -18.30
CA ALA A 42 1.84 6.55 -17.98
C ALA A 42 2.41 6.30 -16.58
N TYR A 43 1.68 5.55 -15.77
CA TYR A 43 2.06 5.21 -14.40
C TYR A 43 2.37 3.71 -14.31
N GLY A 44 3.42 3.36 -13.58
CA GLY A 44 3.79 1.99 -13.25
C GLY A 44 3.60 1.71 -11.76
N ALA A 45 3.26 0.47 -11.39
CA ALA A 45 3.22 0.05 -10.00
C ALA A 45 4.59 -0.44 -9.53
N ILE A 46 5.02 -0.01 -8.35
CA ILE A 46 6.34 -0.32 -7.76
C ILE A 46 6.26 -0.81 -6.32
N GLY A 47 5.05 -1.07 -5.85
CA GLY A 47 4.83 -1.57 -4.50
C GLY A 47 3.39 -1.50 -4.08
N ALA A 48 3.20 -1.64 -2.78
CA ALA A 48 1.91 -1.70 -2.14
C ALA A 48 1.92 -0.91 -0.83
N ALA A 49 0.75 -0.38 -0.47
CA ALA A 49 0.56 0.29 0.81
C ALA A 49 -0.69 -0.24 1.51
N TRP A 50 -0.67 -0.13 2.83
CA TRP A 50 -1.73 -0.57 3.72
C TRP A 50 -2.20 0.62 4.54
N SER A 51 -3.53 0.71 4.66
CA SER A 51 -4.18 1.64 5.56
C SER A 51 -4.37 0.99 6.92
N ASP A 52 -4.32 1.79 7.98
CA ASP A 52 -4.82 1.42 9.29
C ASP A 52 -6.37 1.45 9.35
N GLU A 53 -6.91 1.17 10.53
CA GLU A 53 -8.36 1.15 10.79
C GLU A 53 -9.02 2.52 10.62
N ASP A 54 -8.25 3.61 10.77
CA ASP A 54 -8.70 4.99 10.58
C ASP A 54 -8.59 5.43 9.10
N GLY A 55 -8.08 4.56 8.22
CA GLY A 55 -7.91 4.81 6.79
C GLY A 55 -6.60 5.51 6.41
N ALA A 56 -5.75 5.86 7.38
CA ALA A 56 -4.45 6.47 7.12
C ALA A 56 -3.44 5.42 6.65
N VAL A 57 -2.56 5.79 5.71
CA VAL A 57 -1.52 4.86 5.24
C VAL A 57 -0.45 4.73 6.31
N SER A 58 -0.39 3.55 6.93
CA SER A 58 0.51 3.23 8.04
C SER A 58 1.70 2.36 7.61
N ARG A 59 1.59 1.65 6.48
CA ARG A 59 2.66 0.78 5.96
C ARG A 59 2.82 0.95 4.45
N ILE A 60 4.07 1.00 4.02
CA ILE A 60 4.49 1.06 2.62
C ILE A 60 5.55 -0.02 2.39
N LYS A 61 5.41 -0.78 1.30
CA LYS A 61 6.42 -1.69 0.80
C LYS A 61 6.69 -1.36 -0.66
N LEU A 62 7.95 -1.07 -0.96
CA LEU A 62 8.44 -0.88 -2.32
C LEU A 62 9.14 -2.16 -2.77
N ASP A 63 8.76 -2.66 -3.94
CA ASP A 63 9.42 -3.81 -4.56
C ASP A 63 10.66 -3.35 -5.35
N SER A 64 10.63 -2.13 -5.88
CA SER A 64 11.75 -1.51 -6.57
C SER A 64 11.66 0.01 -6.52
N VAL A 65 12.81 0.68 -6.62
CA VAL A 65 12.89 2.14 -6.76
C VAL A 65 13.46 2.45 -8.14
N PRO A 66 12.70 3.09 -9.04
CA PRO A 66 13.18 3.46 -10.36
C PRO A 66 14.32 4.48 -10.27
N VAL A 67 15.36 4.31 -11.09
CA VAL A 67 16.51 5.23 -11.14
C VAL A 67 16.12 6.61 -11.68
N ASN A 68 15.17 6.63 -12.63
CA ASN A 68 14.62 7.85 -13.22
C ASN A 68 13.24 8.16 -12.61
N TRP A 69 13.23 8.44 -11.31
CA TRP A 69 12.03 8.81 -10.56
C TRP A 69 12.00 10.31 -10.27
N ASP A 70 10.82 10.91 -10.29
CA ASP A 70 10.56 12.34 -10.07
C ASP A 70 10.52 12.74 -8.58
N GLY A 71 10.76 11.80 -7.67
CA GLY A 71 10.75 12.03 -6.22
C GLY A 71 9.36 11.97 -5.58
N PHE A 72 8.29 11.69 -6.35
CA PHE A 72 6.94 11.57 -5.84
C PHE A 72 6.38 10.14 -5.93
N LEU A 73 5.94 9.60 -4.79
CA LEU A 73 5.17 8.35 -4.75
C LEU A 73 3.68 8.69 -4.76
N TYR A 74 2.96 8.07 -5.67
CA TYR A 74 1.52 8.22 -5.78
C TYR A 74 0.83 6.97 -5.25
N LEU A 75 -0.26 7.18 -4.53
CA LEU A 75 -1.10 6.09 -4.03
C LEU A 75 -2.33 5.98 -4.92
N ARG A 76 -2.61 4.76 -5.37
CA ARG A 76 -3.83 4.44 -6.11
C ARG A 76 -4.57 3.34 -5.38
N THR A 77 -5.82 3.59 -5.00
CA THR A 77 -6.69 2.60 -4.37
C THR A 77 -6.74 1.34 -5.23
N ARG A 78 -6.57 0.18 -4.60
CA ARG A 78 -6.84 -1.10 -5.25
C ARG A 78 -8.35 -1.28 -5.24
N ASP A 79 -9.00 -0.96 -6.35
CA ASP A 79 -10.29 -1.56 -6.63
C ASP A 79 -10.05 -3.07 -6.74
N GLU A 80 -10.53 -3.86 -5.78
CA GLU A 80 -10.69 -5.29 -5.98
C GLU A 80 -11.63 -5.43 -7.18
N LEU A 81 -11.07 -5.73 -8.35
CA LEU A 81 -11.88 -6.09 -9.50
C LEU A 81 -12.84 -7.19 -9.04
N PRO A 82 -14.17 -7.03 -9.19
CA PRO A 82 -15.08 -8.14 -8.94
C PRO A 82 -14.62 -9.28 -9.86
N GLN A 83 -14.24 -10.40 -9.26
CA GLN A 83 -13.81 -11.61 -9.97
C GLN A 83 -14.93 -12.19 -10.83
#